data_AF-A0A537JC57-F1
#
_entry.id   AF-A0A537JC57-F1
#
_cell.length_a   1.000
_cell.length_b   1.000
_cell.length_c   1.000
_cell.angle_alpha   90.00
_cell.angle_beta   90.00
_cell.angle_gamma   90.00
#
_symmetry.space_group_name_H-M   'P 1'
#
loop_
_entity.id
_entity.type
_entity.pdbx_description
1 polymer ?
#
loop_
_entity_poly.entity_id
_entity_poly.type
_entity_poly.pdbx_seq_one_letter_code
_entity_poly.pdbx_strand_id
1 'polypeptide(L)'
;YGENDKMKAYPGSIAISQQVLEGFYTDVCRSLHRNGIRKVIFLNGHGGNREVLVRAGRNVRELGMLTAIVEWWSIGRKLMPDLFPEGTDVWELAVAIAIGGTEIADLRGGGYKGEWGSQPPLRPLFGEAIRPQGFNAFEFAGAPVTIPVDAWDIDIESPPEIDKKALEALRRRGQDSIERLTDYVSRFAREFQQIDVSRALAAS
;
A
#
# COMPACT_ATOMS: atom_id res chain seq x y z
N TYR A 1 3.09 -2.47 -11.77
CA TYR A 1 3.64 -3.76 -11.32
C TYR A 1 4.32 -3.57 -9.99
N GLY A 2 4.26 -4.56 -9.10
CA GLY A 2 4.79 -4.47 -7.75
C GLY A 2 5.17 -5.84 -7.21
N GLU A 3 5.77 -5.82 -6.01
CA GLU A 3 6.03 -7.02 -5.23
C GLU A 3 4.68 -7.55 -4.77
N ASN A 4 4.41 -8.83 -4.96
CA ASN A 4 3.14 -9.43 -4.52
C ASN A 4 3.24 -10.94 -4.32
N ASP A 5 4.39 -11.44 -3.88
CA ASP A 5 4.67 -12.89 -3.82
C ASP A 5 3.66 -13.61 -2.93
N LYS A 6 3.24 -12.97 -1.83
CA LYS A 6 2.25 -13.49 -0.89
C LYS A 6 0.85 -13.69 -1.48
N MET A 7 0.49 -13.00 -2.57
CA MET A 7 -0.80 -13.11 -3.26
C MET A 7 -0.67 -13.69 -4.68
N LYS A 8 0.44 -14.33 -5.02
CA LYS A 8 0.69 -14.91 -6.36
C LYS A 8 -0.33 -16.00 -6.76
N ALA A 9 -0.96 -16.65 -5.79
CA ALA A 9 -1.93 -17.73 -6.04
C ALA A 9 -3.31 -17.23 -6.46
N TYR A 10 -3.61 -15.93 -6.28
CA TYR A 10 -4.89 -15.35 -6.70
C TYR A 10 -4.90 -15.19 -8.23
N PRO A 11 -5.91 -15.71 -8.94
CA PRO A 11 -6.01 -15.54 -10.38
C PRO A 11 -5.97 -14.07 -10.80
N GLY A 12 -5.10 -13.73 -11.75
CA GLY A 12 -4.90 -12.36 -12.24
C GLY A 12 -3.78 -11.59 -11.51
N SER A 13 -3.28 -12.07 -10.37
CA SER A 13 -2.13 -11.46 -9.70
C SER A 13 -0.85 -11.62 -10.53
N ILE A 14 -0.13 -10.51 -10.71
CA ILE A 14 1.20 -10.48 -11.34
C ILE A 14 2.20 -10.02 -10.28
N ALA A 15 2.98 -10.97 -9.75
CA ALA A 15 4.02 -10.70 -8.77
C ALA A 15 5.38 -10.52 -9.47
N ILE A 16 6.07 -9.42 -9.17
CA ILE A 16 7.45 -9.20 -9.61
C ILE A 16 8.37 -9.34 -8.41
N SER A 17 9.47 -10.06 -8.58
CA SER A 17 10.44 -10.26 -7.50
C SER A 17 11.03 -8.93 -7.03
N GLN A 18 11.36 -8.89 -5.73
CA GLN A 18 11.95 -7.70 -5.10
C GLN A 18 13.24 -7.25 -5.79
N GLN A 19 14.08 -8.19 -6.23
CA GLN A 19 15.35 -7.91 -6.89
C GLN A 19 15.15 -7.17 -8.21
N VAL A 20 14.15 -7.59 -9.00
CA VAL A 20 13.83 -6.94 -10.28
C VAL A 20 13.30 -5.53 -10.04
N LEU A 21 12.40 -5.34 -9.08
CA LEU A 21 11.85 -4.03 -8.76
C LEU A 21 12.93 -3.09 -8.18
N GLU A 22 13.83 -3.59 -7.33
CA GLU A 22 14.93 -2.80 -6.77
C GLU A 22 15.84 -2.28 -7.88
N GLY A 23 16.25 -3.16 -8.81
CA GLY A 23 17.02 -2.78 -9.98
C GLY A 23 16.28 -1.75 -10.84
N PHE A 24 15.00 -2.00 -11.13
CA PHE A 24 14.15 -1.10 -11.90
C PHE A 24 14.09 0.31 -11.30
N TYR A 25 13.74 0.44 -10.02
CA TYR A 25 13.65 1.75 -9.36
C TYR A 25 15.02 2.43 -9.22
N THR A 26 16.09 1.65 -9.00
CA THR A 26 17.46 2.17 -8.98
C THR A 26 17.84 2.77 -10.34
N ASP A 27 17.53 2.07 -11.44
CA ASP A 27 17.86 2.52 -12.79
C ASP A 27 17.01 3.71 -13.26
N VAL A 28 15.74 3.78 -12.83
CA VAL A 28 14.91 4.98 -12.96
C VAL A 28 15.58 6.17 -12.28
N CYS A 29 15.98 6.04 -11.01
CA CYS A 29 16.66 7.10 -10.28
C CYS A 29 18.00 7.50 -10.91
N ARG A 30 18.82 6.54 -11.35
CA ARG A 30 20.06 6.82 -12.10
C ARG A 30 19.79 7.62 -13.37
N SER A 31 18.73 7.28 -14.08
CA SER A 31 18.33 8.00 -15.30
C SER A 31 17.87 9.43 -15.00
N LEU A 32 17.10 9.62 -13.93
CA LEU A 32 16.73 10.95 -13.43
C LEU A 32 17.97 11.75 -12.99
N HIS A 33 18.92 11.11 -12.31
CA HIS A 33 20.17 11.72 -11.88
C HIS A 33 20.99 12.26 -13.05
N ARG A 34 21.13 11.47 -14.13
CA ARG A 34 21.80 11.90 -15.37
C ARG A 34 21.18 13.16 -15.98
N ASN A 35 19.89 13.40 -15.74
CA ASN A 35 19.14 14.58 -16.19
C ASN A 35 19.10 15.72 -15.15
N GLY A 36 19.98 15.68 -14.14
CA GLY A 36 20.09 16.76 -13.15
C GLY A 36 19.11 16.67 -11.96
N ILE A 37 18.22 15.68 -11.93
CA ILE A 37 17.32 15.48 -10.78
C ILE A 37 18.12 14.93 -9.60
N ARG A 38 17.89 15.48 -8.41
CA ARG A 38 18.54 15.04 -7.14
C ARG A 38 17.55 14.62 -6.07
N LYS A 39 16.26 14.86 -6.28
CA LYS A 39 15.20 14.59 -5.32
C LYS A 39 14.06 13.84 -6.00
N VAL A 40 13.64 12.73 -5.42
CA VAL A 40 12.55 11.90 -5.95
C VAL A 40 11.58 11.55 -4.83
N ILE A 41 10.29 11.66 -5.11
CA ILE A 41 9.22 11.16 -4.23
C ILE A 41 8.61 9.94 -4.90
N PHE A 42 8.65 8.80 -4.22
CA PHE A 42 7.89 7.62 -4.58
C PHE A 42 6.53 7.67 -3.89
N LEU A 43 5.46 7.93 -4.64
CA LEU A 43 4.10 7.75 -4.14
C LEU A 43 3.75 6.27 -4.23
N ASN A 44 3.82 5.56 -3.10
CA ASN A 44 3.63 4.12 -3.04
C ASN A 44 2.17 3.77 -2.75
N GLY A 45 1.60 2.88 -3.56
CA GLY A 45 0.23 2.37 -3.43
C GLY A 45 0.13 0.93 -2.93
N HIS A 46 1.26 0.25 -2.68
CA HIS A 46 1.24 -1.16 -2.26
C HIS A 46 2.31 -1.46 -1.20
N GLY A 47 1.90 -2.06 -0.09
CA GLY A 47 2.78 -2.30 1.06
C GLY A 47 4.02 -3.15 0.75
N GLY A 48 3.90 -4.15 -0.13
CA GLY A 48 5.02 -5.02 -0.53
C GLY A 48 6.19 -4.27 -1.19
N ASN A 49 5.93 -3.12 -1.81
CA ASN A 49 6.96 -2.33 -2.47
C ASN A 49 7.87 -1.56 -1.51
N ARG A 50 7.50 -1.40 -0.22
CA ARG A 50 8.19 -0.49 0.70
C ARG A 50 9.68 -0.79 0.80
N GLU A 51 10.05 -2.02 1.12
CA GLU A 51 11.45 -2.41 1.31
C GLU A 51 12.27 -2.24 0.04
N VAL A 52 11.67 -2.54 -1.11
CA VAL A 52 12.30 -2.34 -2.42
C VAL A 52 12.59 -0.86 -2.67
N LEU A 53 11.63 0.02 -2.41
CA LEU A 53 11.79 1.47 -2.58
C LEU A 53 12.84 2.04 -1.62
N VAL A 54 12.90 1.53 -0.38
CA VAL A 54 13.94 1.90 0.59
C VAL A 54 15.32 1.50 0.08
N ARG A 55 15.47 0.28 -0.43
CA ARG A 55 16.74 -0.23 -0.98
C ARG A 55 17.18 0.55 -2.22
N ALA A 56 16.26 0.80 -3.16
CA ALA A 56 16.53 1.63 -4.32
C ALA A 56 16.99 3.05 -3.91
N GLY A 57 16.34 3.65 -2.91
CA GLY A 57 16.72 4.94 -2.34
C GLY A 57 18.11 4.95 -1.71
N ARG A 58 18.50 3.86 -1.02
CA ARG A 58 19.86 3.68 -0.49
C ARG A 58 20.89 3.54 -1.61
N ASN A 59 20.59 2.74 -2.64
CA ASN A 59 21.49 2.51 -3.78
C ASN A 59 21.85 3.80 -4.53
N VAL A 60 20.94 4.76 -4.59
CA VAL A 60 21.19 6.06 -5.25
C VAL A 60 21.64 7.16 -4.30
N ARG A 61 21.75 6.87 -3.00
CA ARG A 61 22.27 7.83 -2.02
C ARG A 61 23.71 8.22 -2.33
N GLU A 62 24.54 7.27 -2.76
CA GLU A 62 25.94 7.51 -3.17
C GLU A 62 26.04 8.44 -4.39
N LEU A 63 24.98 8.55 -5.19
CA LEU A 63 24.88 9.49 -6.31
C LEU A 63 24.50 10.91 -5.85
N GLY A 64 24.44 11.17 -4.54
CA GLY A 64 23.97 12.44 -4.02
C GLY A 64 22.48 12.67 -4.25
N MET A 65 21.68 11.60 -4.34
CA MET A 65 20.23 11.71 -4.44
C MET A 65 19.54 11.55 -3.08
N LEU A 66 18.46 12.29 -2.90
CA LEU A 66 17.54 12.14 -1.78
C LEU A 66 16.21 11.57 -2.29
N THR A 67 15.72 10.53 -1.63
CA THR A 67 14.42 9.92 -1.95
C THR A 67 13.49 10.00 -0.76
N ALA A 68 12.19 10.09 -1.03
CA ALA A 68 11.14 9.97 -0.03
C ALA A 68 10.11 8.94 -0.50
N ILE A 69 9.54 8.19 0.44
CA ILE A 69 8.47 7.22 0.16
C ILE A 69 7.22 7.72 0.87
N VAL A 70 6.20 8.01 0.08
CA VAL A 70 4.92 8.55 0.54
C VAL A 70 3.88 7.47 0.38
N GLU A 71 3.33 7.03 1.50
CA GLU A 71 2.28 6.01 1.52
C GLU A 71 0.97 6.65 1.95
N TRP A 72 0.05 6.70 1.00
CA TRP A 72 -1.20 7.43 1.14
C TRP A 72 -2.09 6.87 2.26
N TRP A 73 -2.07 5.56 2.50
CA TRP A 73 -2.82 4.94 3.59
C TRP A 73 -2.27 5.27 4.99
N SER A 74 -0.95 5.38 5.16
CA SER A 74 -0.36 5.77 6.43
C SER A 74 -0.75 7.21 6.80
N ILE A 75 -0.80 8.09 5.79
CA ILE A 75 -1.24 9.50 5.95
C ILE A 75 -2.74 9.54 6.27
N GLY A 76 -3.56 8.85 5.49
CA GLY A 76 -4.99 8.69 5.70
C GLY A 76 -5.29 8.24 7.13
N ARG A 77 -4.67 7.12 7.55
CA ARG A 77 -4.83 6.54 8.88
C ARG A 77 -4.54 7.50 10.03
N LYS A 78 -3.60 8.43 9.84
CA LYS A 78 -3.20 9.36 10.88
C LYS A 78 -4.05 10.62 10.90
N LEU A 79 -4.40 11.16 9.74
CA LEU A 79 -4.97 12.51 9.62
C LEU A 79 -6.47 12.52 9.35
N MET A 80 -7.02 11.40 8.86
CA MET A 80 -8.41 11.30 8.41
C MET A 80 -9.09 10.04 8.96
N PRO A 81 -9.06 9.79 10.30
CA PRO A 81 -9.65 8.61 10.92
C PRO A 81 -11.13 8.36 10.62
N ASP A 82 -11.84 9.44 10.32
CA ASP A 82 -13.23 9.46 9.89
C ASP A 82 -13.48 8.76 8.54
N LEU A 83 -12.47 8.60 7.68
CA LEU A 83 -12.65 8.10 6.31
C LEU A 83 -12.53 6.58 6.15
N PHE A 84 -12.11 5.86 7.20
CA PHE A 84 -11.94 4.39 7.17
C PHE A 84 -12.66 3.67 8.33
N PRO A 85 -13.96 3.92 8.57
CA PRO A 85 -14.67 3.29 9.68
C PRO A 85 -14.75 1.75 9.54
N GLU A 86 -14.66 1.21 8.32
CA GLU A 86 -14.73 -0.23 8.07
C GLU A 86 -13.37 -0.92 7.90
N GLY A 87 -12.29 -0.18 7.63
CA GLY A 87 -10.99 -0.76 7.26
C GLY A 87 -10.31 -0.03 6.11
N THR A 88 -9.09 -0.47 5.76
CA THR A 88 -8.31 0.12 4.65
C THR A 88 -8.77 -0.39 3.28
N ASP A 89 -9.21 -1.65 3.20
CA ASP A 89 -9.76 -2.32 2.02
C ASP A 89 -11.01 -1.60 1.44
N VAL A 90 -11.99 -1.27 2.28
CA VAL A 90 -13.19 -0.53 1.85
C VAL A 90 -12.83 0.89 1.44
N TRP A 91 -11.81 1.48 2.04
CA TRP A 91 -11.30 2.79 1.68
C TRP A 91 -10.53 2.78 0.36
N GLU A 92 -9.75 1.74 0.08
CA GLU A 92 -9.13 1.47 -1.23
C GLU A 92 -10.18 1.36 -2.33
N LEU A 93 -11.26 0.59 -2.08
CA LEU A 93 -12.39 0.54 -2.98
C LEU A 93 -13.01 1.92 -3.19
N ALA A 94 -13.26 2.69 -2.12
CA ALA A 94 -13.83 4.03 -2.20
C ALA A 94 -13.00 4.96 -3.10
N VAL A 95 -11.67 4.95 -2.97
CA VAL A 95 -10.75 5.72 -3.82
C VAL A 95 -10.76 5.20 -5.27
N ALA A 96 -10.77 3.88 -5.47
CA ALA A 96 -10.82 3.29 -6.81
C ALA A 96 -12.08 3.72 -7.57
N ILE A 97 -13.27 3.61 -6.96
CA ILE A 97 -14.53 3.99 -7.60
C ILE A 97 -14.69 5.51 -7.73
N ALA A 98 -14.02 6.31 -6.89
CA ALA A 98 -13.97 7.76 -7.05
C ALA A 98 -13.26 8.17 -8.34
N ILE A 99 -12.26 7.40 -8.77
CA ILE A 99 -11.51 7.61 -10.00
C ILE A 99 -12.22 6.99 -11.21
N GLY A 100 -12.61 5.73 -11.10
CA GLY A 100 -13.10 4.94 -12.24
C GLY A 100 -14.61 4.85 -12.36
N GLY A 101 -15.37 5.48 -11.47
CA GLY A 101 -16.84 5.38 -11.43
C GLY A 101 -17.34 4.19 -10.62
N THR A 102 -18.62 4.19 -10.22
CA THR A 102 -19.21 3.09 -9.42
C THR A 102 -19.32 1.77 -10.18
N GLU A 103 -19.28 1.82 -11.51
CA GLU A 103 -19.46 0.69 -12.41
C GLU A 103 -18.29 -0.31 -12.41
N ILE A 104 -17.11 0.10 -11.93
CA ILE A 104 -15.97 -0.80 -11.81
C ILE A 104 -16.08 -1.71 -10.59
N ALA A 105 -17.00 -1.42 -9.66
CA ALA A 105 -17.20 -2.22 -8.46
C ALA A 105 -17.97 -3.51 -8.80
N ASP A 106 -17.28 -4.64 -8.74
CA ASP A 106 -17.92 -5.95 -8.78
C ASP A 106 -18.31 -6.38 -7.37
N LEU A 107 -19.60 -6.27 -7.05
CA LEU A 107 -20.18 -6.64 -5.77
C LEU A 107 -20.83 -8.03 -5.76
N ARG A 108 -20.61 -8.84 -6.81
CA ARG A 108 -21.21 -10.17 -6.87
C ARG A 108 -20.63 -11.06 -5.78
N GLY A 109 -21.52 -11.74 -5.03
CA GLY A 109 -21.10 -12.83 -4.16
C GLY A 109 -20.63 -14.02 -4.99
N GLY A 110 -19.39 -14.47 -4.77
CA GLY A 110 -18.79 -15.62 -5.43
C GLY A 110 -17.58 -16.11 -4.64
N GLY A 111 -17.19 -17.38 -4.82
CA GLY A 111 -16.15 -18.11 -4.08
C GLY A 111 -14.72 -17.59 -4.31
N TYR A 112 -14.51 -16.33 -3.97
CA TYR A 112 -13.22 -15.67 -3.97
C TYR A 112 -12.71 -15.62 -2.55
N LYS A 113 -11.52 -16.19 -2.35
CA LYS A 113 -10.76 -15.93 -1.14
C LYS A 113 -10.42 -14.44 -1.07
N GLY A 114 -10.49 -13.84 0.11
CA GLY A 114 -10.09 -12.46 0.31
C GLY A 114 -10.29 -11.97 1.74
N GLU A 115 -9.90 -10.73 1.98
CA GLU A 115 -10.08 -9.99 3.23
C GLU A 115 -11.24 -9.00 3.08
N TRP A 116 -12.48 -9.47 2.96
CA TRP A 116 -13.64 -8.57 2.87
C TRP A 116 -14.37 -8.41 4.21
N GLY A 117 -14.70 -7.16 4.57
CA GLY A 117 -15.46 -6.81 5.77
C GLY A 117 -14.58 -6.27 6.90
N SER A 118 -15.19 -5.86 8.02
CA SER A 118 -14.44 -5.20 9.11
C SER A 118 -13.56 -6.14 9.94
N GLN A 119 -13.83 -7.46 9.88
CA GLN A 119 -13.06 -8.54 10.50
C GLN A 119 -13.22 -9.82 9.68
N PRO A 120 -12.60 -9.92 8.49
CA PRO A 120 -12.69 -11.13 7.68
C PRO A 120 -12.17 -12.32 8.50
N PRO A 121 -12.91 -13.43 8.59
CA PRO A 121 -12.43 -14.58 9.35
C PRO A 121 -11.22 -15.19 8.61
N LEU A 122 -10.10 -15.32 9.28
CA LEU A 122 -8.91 -15.99 8.73
C LEU A 122 -8.84 -17.43 9.23
N ARG A 123 -8.41 -18.35 8.38
CA ARG A 123 -8.20 -19.76 8.74
C ARG A 123 -7.09 -19.85 9.80
N PRO A 124 -7.32 -20.52 10.95
CA PRO A 124 -6.31 -20.69 11.99
C PRO A 124 -5.28 -21.75 11.59
N LEU A 125 -4.33 -21.37 10.71
CA LEU A 125 -3.35 -22.26 10.09
C LEU A 125 -2.48 -23.01 11.11
N PHE A 126 -2.20 -22.38 12.25
CA PHE A 126 -1.28 -22.88 13.27
C PHE A 126 -1.98 -23.24 14.61
N GLY A 127 -3.30 -23.48 14.57
CA GLY A 127 -4.11 -23.75 15.77
C GLY A 127 -4.57 -22.49 16.51
N GLU A 128 -5.21 -22.67 17.67
CA GLU A 128 -5.90 -21.57 18.38
C GLU A 128 -4.98 -20.60 19.13
N ALA A 129 -3.76 -21.03 19.45
CA ALA A 129 -2.79 -20.25 20.23
C ALA A 129 -2.02 -19.22 19.39
N ILE A 130 -1.87 -19.48 18.08
CA ILE A 130 -1.18 -18.60 17.14
C ILE A 130 -2.23 -18.08 16.16
N ARG A 131 -2.73 -16.87 16.42
CA ARG A 131 -3.92 -16.33 15.75
C ARG A 131 -3.51 -15.39 14.62
N PRO A 132 -4.00 -15.60 13.39
CA PRO A 132 -3.76 -14.66 12.30
C PRO A 132 -4.45 -13.31 12.57
N GLN A 133 -3.77 -12.22 12.21
CA GLN A 133 -4.24 -10.82 12.29
C GLN A 133 -4.30 -10.16 10.91
N GLY A 134 -3.87 -10.87 9.87
CA GLY A 134 -3.74 -10.39 8.49
C GLY A 134 -2.54 -11.06 7.83
N PHE A 135 -2.17 -10.59 6.64
CA PHE A 135 -1.01 -11.15 5.92
C PHE A 135 0.30 -11.01 6.71
N ASN A 136 0.94 -12.15 6.97
CA ASN A 136 2.18 -12.30 7.73
C ASN A 136 2.12 -11.82 9.20
N ALA A 137 0.98 -11.31 9.67
CA ALA A 137 0.81 -10.78 11.02
C ALA A 137 0.04 -11.78 11.86
N PHE A 138 0.63 -12.23 12.96
CA PHE A 138 0.05 -13.20 13.88
C PHE A 138 0.15 -12.67 15.32
N GLU A 139 -0.67 -13.20 16.21
CA GLU A 139 -0.60 -12.98 17.64
C GLU A 139 -0.30 -14.29 18.35
N PHE A 140 0.64 -14.28 19.29
CA PHE A 140 0.91 -15.36 20.22
C PHE A 140 1.05 -14.80 21.63
N ALA A 141 0.26 -15.33 22.57
CA ALA A 141 0.26 -14.90 23.97
C ALA A 141 0.13 -13.36 24.16
N GLY A 142 -0.68 -12.70 23.34
CA GLY A 142 -0.91 -11.25 23.40
C GLY A 142 0.19 -10.38 22.79
N ALA A 143 1.19 -10.98 22.13
CA ALA A 143 2.26 -10.26 21.44
C ALA A 143 2.22 -10.52 19.92
N PRO A 144 2.57 -9.52 19.09
CA PRO A 144 2.63 -9.69 17.64
C PRO A 144 3.84 -10.55 17.25
N VAL A 145 3.63 -11.44 16.29
CA VAL A 145 4.63 -12.30 15.67
C VAL A 145 4.48 -12.18 14.15
N THR A 146 5.60 -12.02 13.45
CA THR A 146 5.60 -12.08 11.99
C THR A 146 5.91 -13.48 11.52
N ILE A 147 5.00 -14.11 10.78
CA ILE A 147 5.18 -15.44 10.19
C ILE A 147 4.87 -15.32 8.70
N PRO A 148 5.86 -15.45 7.81
CA PRO A 148 5.60 -15.39 6.37
C PRO A 148 4.71 -16.55 5.93
N VAL A 149 3.56 -16.23 5.32
CA VAL A 149 2.62 -17.20 4.76
C VAL A 149 2.08 -16.70 3.41
N ASP A 150 1.69 -17.62 2.53
CA ASP A 150 0.92 -17.24 1.35
C ASP A 150 -0.50 -16.86 1.81
N ALA A 151 -1.01 -15.72 1.36
CA ALA A 151 -2.34 -15.21 1.73
C ALA A 151 -3.44 -16.25 1.44
N TRP A 152 -3.25 -17.04 0.37
CA TRP A 152 -4.15 -18.12 -0.01
C TRP A 152 -4.34 -19.20 1.06
N ASP A 153 -3.36 -19.40 1.94
CA ASP A 153 -3.42 -20.43 2.98
C ASP A 153 -4.32 -20.02 4.16
N ILE A 154 -4.44 -18.70 4.40
CA ILE A 154 -5.18 -18.13 5.53
C ILE A 154 -6.52 -17.52 5.10
N ASP A 155 -6.65 -17.04 3.87
CA ASP A 155 -7.89 -16.45 3.40
C ASP A 155 -8.98 -17.52 3.21
N ILE A 156 -10.20 -17.12 3.53
CA ILE A 156 -11.42 -17.86 3.27
C ILE A 156 -12.24 -17.17 2.20
N GLU A 157 -13.22 -17.88 1.66
CA GLU A 157 -14.22 -17.25 0.80
C GLU A 157 -15.07 -16.26 1.61
N SER A 158 -14.91 -14.97 1.31
CA SER A 158 -15.68 -13.89 1.93
C SER A 158 -16.10 -12.92 0.83
N PRO A 159 -17.40 -12.80 0.50
CA PRO A 159 -17.85 -11.84 -0.49
C PRO A 159 -17.76 -10.40 0.04
N PRO A 160 -17.68 -9.39 -0.84
CA PRO A 160 -17.74 -7.99 -0.42
C PRO A 160 -19.06 -7.69 0.29
N GLU A 161 -18.99 -7.26 1.56
CA GLU A 161 -20.16 -6.92 2.40
C GLU A 161 -20.64 -5.48 2.15
N ILE A 162 -20.82 -5.10 0.87
CA ILE A 162 -21.17 -3.72 0.48
C ILE A 162 -22.48 -3.71 -0.29
N ASP A 163 -23.48 -2.94 0.20
CA ASP A 163 -24.72 -2.68 -0.54
C ASP A 163 -24.41 -1.79 -1.74
N LYS A 164 -24.92 -2.16 -2.93
CA LYS A 164 -24.84 -1.34 -4.14
C LYS A 164 -25.36 0.09 -3.93
N LYS A 165 -26.35 0.29 -3.06
CA LYS A 165 -26.87 1.62 -2.71
C LYS A 165 -25.83 2.49 -1.98
N ALA A 166 -24.84 1.89 -1.33
CA ALA A 166 -23.78 2.60 -0.63
C ALA A 166 -22.66 3.08 -1.57
N LEU A 167 -22.58 2.57 -2.80
CA LEU A 167 -21.48 2.90 -3.73
C LEU A 167 -21.34 4.39 -4.01
N GLU A 168 -22.44 5.13 -4.16
CA GLU A 168 -22.35 6.58 -4.42
C GLU A 168 -21.84 7.35 -3.19
N ALA A 169 -22.21 6.92 -1.98
CA ALA A 169 -21.67 7.49 -0.75
C ALA A 169 -20.18 7.16 -0.58
N LEU A 170 -19.79 5.91 -0.84
CA LEU A 170 -18.38 5.49 -0.86
C LEU A 170 -17.57 6.27 -1.90
N ARG A 171 -18.13 6.48 -3.10
CA ARG A 171 -17.49 7.26 -4.15
C ARG A 171 -17.20 8.68 -3.71
N ARG A 172 -18.16 9.35 -3.06
CA ARG A 172 -17.97 10.69 -2.49
C ARG A 172 -16.92 10.70 -1.38
N ARG A 173 -16.90 9.68 -0.52
CA ARG A 173 -15.85 9.50 0.50
C ARG A 173 -14.46 9.33 -0.13
N GLY A 174 -14.36 8.58 -1.23
CA GLY A 174 -13.12 8.46 -2.00
C GLY A 174 -12.67 9.78 -2.62
N GLN A 175 -13.60 10.61 -3.11
CA GLN A 175 -13.29 11.95 -3.62
C GLN A 175 -12.72 12.86 -2.53
N ASP A 176 -13.34 12.89 -1.35
CA ASP A 176 -12.85 13.64 -0.18
C ASP A 176 -11.44 13.15 0.24
N SER A 177 -11.24 11.84 0.22
CA SER A 177 -9.93 11.22 0.49
C SER A 177 -8.86 11.71 -0.48
N ILE A 178 -9.14 11.68 -1.78
CA ILE A 178 -8.21 12.13 -2.83
C ILE A 178 -7.88 13.62 -2.65
N GLU A 179 -8.87 14.47 -2.37
CA GLU A 179 -8.66 15.91 -2.18
C GLU A 179 -7.72 16.19 -1.00
N ARG A 180 -8.03 15.65 0.17
CA ARG A 180 -7.22 15.84 1.39
C ARG A 180 -5.81 15.24 1.28
N LEU A 181 -5.68 14.06 0.67
CA LEU A 181 -4.38 13.44 0.42
C LEU A 181 -3.55 14.26 -0.57
N THR A 182 -4.17 14.76 -1.63
CA THR A 182 -3.48 15.58 -2.64
C THR A 182 -2.98 16.88 -2.01
N ASP A 183 -3.75 17.53 -1.15
CA ASP A 183 -3.29 18.70 -0.39
C ASP A 183 -2.06 18.36 0.47
N TYR A 184 -2.13 17.29 1.27
CA TYR A 184 -1.03 16.89 2.13
C TYR A 184 0.25 16.58 1.32
N VAL A 185 0.14 15.74 0.29
CA VAL A 185 1.28 15.33 -0.53
C VAL A 185 1.87 16.53 -1.28
N SER A 186 1.03 17.46 -1.75
CA SER A 186 1.49 18.69 -2.39
C SER A 186 2.27 19.59 -1.44
N ARG A 187 1.80 19.74 -0.19
CA ARG A 187 2.52 20.48 0.85
C ARG A 187 3.87 19.82 1.17
N PHE A 188 3.87 18.51 1.38
CA PHE A 188 5.12 17.76 1.59
C PHE A 188 6.10 17.93 0.42
N ALA A 189 5.62 17.85 -0.82
CA ALA A 189 6.46 18.01 -2.01
C ALA A 189 7.11 19.40 -2.07
N ARG A 190 6.38 20.46 -1.69
CA ARG A 190 6.93 21.83 -1.61
C ARG A 190 8.04 21.92 -0.56
N GLU A 191 7.84 21.38 0.63
CA GLU A 191 8.86 21.35 1.69
C GLU A 191 10.09 20.53 1.26
N PHE A 192 9.87 19.34 0.69
CA PHE A 192 10.92 18.48 0.17
C PHE A 192 11.74 19.16 -0.94
N GLN A 193 11.08 19.96 -1.78
CA GLN A 193 11.72 20.76 -2.80
C GLN A 193 12.67 21.84 -2.24
N GLN A 194 12.47 22.33 -1.01
CA GLN A 194 13.38 23.31 -0.39
C GLN A 194 14.63 22.68 0.24
N ILE A 195 14.67 21.37 0.43
CA ILE A 195 15.81 20.70 1.07
C ILE A 195 17.09 20.87 0.24
N ASP A 196 18.13 21.41 0.88
CA ASP A 196 19.50 21.38 0.37
C ASP A 196 20.05 19.95 0.52
N VAL A 197 20.20 19.27 -0.62
CA VAL A 197 20.64 17.88 -0.68
C VAL A 197 22.08 17.72 -0.19
N SER A 198 22.96 18.67 -0.49
CA SER A 198 24.38 18.61 -0.06
C SER A 198 24.46 18.62 1.46
N ARG A 199 23.69 19.49 2.11
CA ARG A 199 23.62 19.56 3.56
C ARG A 199 22.96 18.32 4.17
N ALA A 200 21.87 17.83 3.59
CA ALA A 200 21.15 16.66 4.09
C ALA A 200 21.95 15.35 3.98
N LEU A 201 22.89 15.27 3.03
CA LEU A 201 23.72 14.09 2.81
C LEU A 201 25.11 14.19 3.47
N ALA A 202 25.56 15.37 3.91
CA ALA A 202 26.85 15.55 4.57
C ALA A 202 26.97 14.93 5.98
N ALA A 203 25.85 14.51 6.58
CA ALA A 203 25.81 13.92 7.92
C ALA A 203 25.85 12.37 7.94
N SER A 204 26.13 11.73 6.80
CA SER A 204 26.30 10.26 6.69
C SER A 204 27.72 9.85 6.38
#